data_AF-A0A9E3DT50-F1
#
_entry.id   AF-A0A9E3DT50-F1
#
_cell.length_a   1.000
_cell.length_b   1.000
_cell.length_c   1.000
_cell.angle_alpha   90.00
_cell.angle_beta   90.00
_cell.angle_gamma   90.00
#
_symmetry.space_group_name_H-M   'P 1'
#
loop_
_entity.id
_entity.type
_entity.pdbx_description
1 polymer ?
#
loop_
_entity_poly.entity_id
_entity_poly.type
_entity_poly.pdbx_seq_one_letter_code
_entity_poly.pdbx_strand_id
1 'polypeptide(L)'
;RIDKLSLAALEATLMLYRDPARARREVPVLAMLEVSERRLADRAGRLSDGIGPAASVVTSVAKVGGGALPLLELKGPAVALASEQNPASLARKLRRREPPLIGRIEDGQVLLDPRTLADAEVPLAAAAVRSALDA
;
A
#
# COMPACT_ATOMS: atom_id res chain seq x y z
N ARG A 1 -13.84 -12.07 26.53
CA ARG A 1 -14.42 -13.30 25.93
C ARG A 1 -14.54 -13.05 24.43
N ILE A 2 -14.02 -13.93 23.59
CA ILE A 2 -14.09 -13.80 22.12
C ILE A 2 -15.51 -14.08 21.62
N ASP A 3 -15.95 -13.40 20.55
CA ASP A 3 -17.24 -13.66 19.90
C ASP A 3 -17.16 -14.82 18.89
N LYS A 4 -18.32 -15.31 18.45
CA LYS A 4 -18.41 -16.47 17.55
C LYS A 4 -17.79 -16.23 16.17
N LEU A 5 -17.88 -15.01 15.63
CA LEU A 5 -17.34 -14.67 14.32
C LEU A 5 -15.81 -14.62 14.39
N SER A 6 -15.27 -13.94 15.39
CA SER A 6 -13.82 -13.90 15.61
C SER A 6 -13.22 -15.29 15.84
N LEU A 7 -13.91 -16.16 16.57
CA LEU A 7 -13.47 -17.55 16.77
C LEU A 7 -13.46 -18.35 15.45
N ALA A 8 -14.50 -18.22 14.63
CA ALA A 8 -14.58 -18.89 13.33
C ALA A 8 -13.52 -18.37 12.35
N ALA A 9 -13.30 -17.05 12.30
CA ALA A 9 -12.26 -16.44 11.47
C ALA A 9 -10.85 -16.87 11.92
N LEU A 10 -10.62 -16.96 13.24
CA LEU A 10 -9.36 -17.46 13.80
C LEU A 10 -9.14 -18.94 13.45
N GLU A 11 -10.15 -19.79 13.61
CA GLU A 11 -10.07 -21.21 13.22
C GLU A 11 -9.73 -21.37 11.74
N ALA A 12 -10.46 -20.67 10.85
CA ALA A 12 -10.19 -20.71 9.41
C ALA A 12 -8.77 -20.22 9.08
N THR A 13 -8.32 -19.15 9.75
CA THR A 13 -6.96 -18.64 9.59
C THR A 13 -5.93 -19.68 10.04
N LEU A 14 -6.08 -20.28 11.22
CA LEU A 14 -5.17 -21.32 11.73
C LEU A 14 -5.16 -22.57 10.85
N MET A 15 -6.28 -22.91 10.22
CA MET A 15 -6.34 -23.99 9.24
C MET A 15 -5.48 -23.72 8.00
N LEU A 16 -5.38 -22.46 7.53
CA LEU A 16 -4.45 -22.08 6.46
C LEU A 16 -3.00 -22.32 6.89
N TYR A 17 -2.64 -21.99 8.13
CA TYR A 17 -1.28 -22.17 8.65
C TYR A 17 -0.80 -23.64 8.69
N ARG A 18 -1.70 -24.61 8.56
CA ARG A 18 -1.32 -26.03 8.44
C ARG A 18 -0.59 -26.34 7.13
N ASP A 19 -0.77 -25.52 6.10
CA ASP A 19 0.01 -25.54 4.86
C ASP A 19 0.75 -24.19 4.73
N PRO A 20 2.04 -24.12 5.09
CA PRO A 20 2.81 -22.88 5.06
C PRO A 20 2.84 -22.21 3.68
N ALA A 21 2.89 -22.99 2.59
CA ALA A 21 2.93 -22.44 1.25
C ALA A 21 1.59 -21.79 0.89
N ARG A 22 0.48 -22.41 1.32
CA ARG A 22 -0.86 -21.84 1.17
C ARG A 22 -1.06 -20.60 2.04
N ALA A 23 -0.66 -20.65 3.31
CA ALA A 23 -0.77 -19.53 4.23
C ALA A 23 -0.06 -18.27 3.70
N ARG A 24 1.14 -18.41 3.15
CA ARG A 24 1.91 -17.32 2.53
C ARG A 24 1.17 -16.62 1.38
N ARG A 25 0.30 -17.34 0.66
CA ARG A 25 -0.47 -16.79 -0.45
C ARG A 25 -1.84 -16.23 -0.03
N GLU A 26 -2.50 -16.88 0.93
CA GLU A 26 -3.90 -16.59 1.29
C GLU A 26 -4.05 -15.69 2.51
N VAL A 27 -3.09 -15.67 3.44
CA VAL A 27 -3.12 -14.76 4.59
C VAL A 27 -2.62 -13.40 4.12
N PRO A 28 -3.46 -12.33 4.10
CA PRO A 28 -3.11 -11.08 3.42
C PRO A 28 -1.82 -10.44 3.89
N VAL A 29 -1.56 -10.44 5.21
CA VAL A 29 -0.32 -9.87 5.76
C VAL A 29 0.92 -10.62 5.27
N LEU A 30 0.87 -11.95 5.16
CA LEU A 30 1.99 -12.74 4.65
C LEU A 30 2.20 -12.49 3.16
N ALA A 31 1.10 -12.50 2.39
CA ALA A 31 1.14 -12.25 0.95
C ALA A 31 1.72 -10.87 0.63
N MET A 32 1.35 -9.84 1.40
CA MET A 32 1.88 -8.47 1.26
C MET A 32 3.37 -8.39 1.64
N LEU A 33 3.81 -9.10 2.67
CA LEU A 33 5.22 -9.11 3.08
C LEU A 33 6.11 -9.83 2.07
N GLU A 34 5.61 -10.89 1.45
CA GLU A 34 6.35 -11.75 0.51
C GLU A 34 6.17 -11.35 -0.97
N VAL A 35 5.55 -10.21 -1.28
CA VAL A 35 5.47 -9.73 -2.67
C VAL A 35 6.88 -9.56 -3.24
N SER A 36 7.17 -10.23 -4.35
CA SER A 36 8.47 -10.15 -5.02
C SER A 36 8.78 -8.72 -5.47
N GLU A 37 10.06 -8.35 -5.43
CA GLU A 37 10.56 -7.04 -5.91
C GLU A 37 10.10 -6.73 -7.33
N ARG A 38 10.10 -7.73 -8.24
CA ARG A 38 9.62 -7.57 -9.61
C ARG A 38 8.17 -7.12 -9.68
N ARG A 39 7.28 -7.71 -8.86
CA ARG A 39 5.87 -7.30 -8.81
C ARG A 39 5.69 -5.92 -8.18
N LEU A 40 6.48 -5.59 -7.16
CA LEU A 40 6.45 -4.25 -6.57
C LEU A 40 6.90 -3.18 -7.59
N ALA A 41 7.95 -3.47 -8.37
CA ALA A 41 8.43 -2.59 -9.43
C ALA A 41 7.38 -2.42 -10.54
N ASP A 42 6.74 -3.50 -10.98
CA ASP A 42 5.63 -3.45 -11.96
C ASP A 42 4.47 -2.58 -11.46
N ARG A 43 4.01 -2.80 -10.22
CA ARG A 43 2.95 -1.98 -9.60
C ARG A 43 3.36 -0.52 -9.49
N ALA A 44 4.59 -0.23 -9.05
CA ALA A 44 5.09 1.13 -8.93
C ALA A 44 5.14 1.83 -10.29
N GLY A 45 5.64 1.15 -11.33
CA GLY A 45 5.68 1.65 -12.70
C GLY A 45 4.28 1.94 -13.22
N ARG A 46 3.37 0.96 -13.16
CA ARG A 46 1.97 1.13 -13.58
C ARG A 46 1.25 2.24 -12.84
N LEU A 47 1.51 2.40 -11.54
CA LEU A 47 0.95 3.48 -10.73
C LEU A 47 1.51 4.83 -11.16
N SER A 48 2.84 4.95 -11.31
CA SER A 48 3.51 6.17 -11.76
C SER A 48 3.05 6.58 -13.16
N ASP A 49 3.04 5.65 -14.11
CA ASP A 49 2.59 5.87 -15.49
C ASP A 49 1.11 6.26 -15.53
N GLY A 50 0.29 5.61 -14.70
CA GLY A 50 -1.12 5.94 -14.56
C GLY A 50 -1.33 7.36 -14.03
N ILE A 51 -0.47 7.87 -13.16
CA ILE A 51 -0.57 9.23 -12.62
C ILE A 51 -0.02 10.27 -13.61
N GLY A 52 1.09 9.95 -14.28
CA GLY A 52 1.76 10.83 -15.23
C GLY A 52 2.89 11.66 -14.59
N PRO A 53 3.16 12.88 -15.09
CA PRO A 53 4.39 13.63 -14.75
C PRO A 53 4.49 14.08 -13.29
N ALA A 54 3.38 14.05 -12.55
CA ALA A 54 3.34 14.35 -11.13
C ALA A 54 3.74 13.15 -10.23
N ALA A 55 4.21 12.05 -10.81
CA ALA A 55 4.66 10.86 -10.08
C ALA A 55 6.05 10.43 -10.51
N SER A 56 6.83 9.94 -9.55
CA SER A 56 8.13 9.31 -9.80
C SER A 56 8.31 8.09 -8.91
N VAL A 57 8.93 7.04 -9.44
CA VAL A 57 9.28 5.86 -8.64
C VAL A 57 10.58 6.13 -7.90
N VAL A 58 10.53 6.02 -6.58
CA VAL A 58 11.67 6.20 -5.68
C VAL A 58 11.91 4.92 -4.88
N THR A 59 13.12 4.75 -4.38
CA THR A 59 13.38 3.71 -3.37
C THR A 59 13.05 4.28 -2.00
N SER A 60 12.31 3.53 -1.19
CA SER A 60 11.97 3.92 0.18
C SER A 60 12.12 2.74 1.14
N VAL A 61 12.21 3.04 2.44
CA VAL A 61 12.24 2.03 3.50
C VAL A 61 10.95 2.16 4.30
N ALA A 62 10.05 1.18 4.16
CA ALA A 62 8.83 1.12 4.93
C ALA A 62 9.06 0.35 6.25
N LYS A 63 8.38 0.78 7.32
CA LYS A 63 8.32 0.03 8.59
C LYS A 63 6.97 -0.67 8.71
N VAL A 64 6.98 -1.94 9.09
CA VAL A 64 5.78 -2.77 9.13
C VAL A 64 5.10 -2.69 10.49
N GLY A 65 3.77 -2.83 10.48
CA GLY A 65 3.04 -3.33 11.64
C GLY A 65 2.62 -2.27 12.64
N GLY A 66 2.76 -0.98 12.37
CA GLY A 66 2.14 0.11 13.13
C GLY A 66 2.32 0.05 14.67
N GLY A 67 3.33 -0.67 15.17
CA GLY A 67 3.51 -0.99 16.59
C GLY A 67 3.84 -2.46 16.90
N ALA A 68 3.50 -3.42 16.02
CA ALA A 68 3.74 -4.85 16.22
C ALA A 68 5.17 -5.29 15.86
N LEU A 69 5.74 -4.73 14.77
CA LEU A 69 7.08 -5.08 14.27
C LEU A 69 7.88 -3.81 13.92
N PRO A 70 8.11 -2.89 14.88
CA PRO A 70 8.71 -1.58 14.61
C PRO A 70 10.15 -1.65 14.03
N LEU A 71 10.82 -2.79 14.21
CA LEU A 71 12.19 -3.03 13.75
C LEU A 71 12.26 -3.68 12.36
N LEU A 72 11.13 -4.15 11.80
CA LEU A 72 11.14 -4.77 10.48
C LEU A 72 11.07 -3.68 9.40
N GLU A 73 12.22 -3.47 8.77
CA GLU A 73 12.39 -2.54 7.65
C GLU A 73 12.27 -3.29 6.32
N LEU A 74 11.41 -2.78 5.45
CA LEU A 74 11.20 -3.30 4.11
C LEU A 74 11.60 -2.23 3.09
N LYS A 75 12.79 -2.41 2.51
CA LYS A 75 13.23 -1.60 1.37
C LYS A 75 12.45 -2.02 0.12
N GLY A 76 12.04 -1.04 -0.69
CA GLY A 76 11.33 -1.31 -1.93
C GLY A 76 10.95 -0.05 -2.69
N PRO A 77 10.34 -0.20 -3.88
CA PRO A 77 9.86 0.94 -4.64
C PRO A 77 8.64 1.56 -3.96
N ALA A 78 8.56 2.88 -4.00
CA ALA A 78 7.38 3.67 -3.69
C ALA A 78 7.15 4.69 -4.80
N VAL A 79 5.94 5.23 -4.88
CA VAL A 79 5.61 6.31 -5.82
C VAL A 79 5.53 7.62 -5.06
N ALA A 80 6.48 8.52 -5.33
CA ALA A 80 6.51 9.87 -4.79
C ALA A 80 5.68 10.81 -5.68
N LEU A 81 4.77 11.55 -5.06
CA LEU A 81 3.93 12.53 -5.73
C LEU A 81 4.60 13.91 -5.68
N ALA A 82 4.88 14.46 -6.87
CA ALA A 82 5.31 15.83 -7.04
C ALA A 82 4.09 16.75 -7.15
N SER A 83 4.02 17.75 -6.27
CA SER A 83 2.96 18.75 -6.29
C SER A 83 3.49 20.07 -5.73
N GLU A 84 3.07 21.18 -6.33
CA GLU A 84 3.24 22.53 -5.76
C GLU A 84 2.41 22.71 -4.48
N GLN A 85 1.46 21.81 -4.22
CA GLN A 85 0.65 21.82 -3.01
C GLN A 85 1.44 21.31 -1.81
N ASN A 86 1.14 21.86 -0.63
CA ASN A 86 1.64 21.31 0.63
C ASN A 86 1.26 19.81 0.74
N PRO A 87 2.21 18.91 1.07
CA PRO A 87 1.97 17.46 1.15
C PRO A 87 0.83 17.05 2.07
N ALA A 88 0.66 17.74 3.20
CA ALA A 88 -0.44 17.47 4.13
C ALA A 88 -1.81 17.83 3.52
N SER A 89 -1.86 18.88 2.69
CA SER A 89 -3.06 19.25 1.95
C SER A 89 -3.41 18.21 0.89
N LEU A 90 -2.42 17.77 0.10
CA LEU A 90 -2.61 16.70 -0.89
C LEU A 90 -3.06 15.40 -0.22
N ALA A 91 -2.39 14.97 0.84
CA ALA A 91 -2.78 13.78 1.60
C ALA A 91 -4.21 13.90 2.14
N ARG A 92 -4.63 15.09 2.60
CA ARG A 92 -6.02 15.33 3.02
C ARG A 92 -7.00 15.25 1.86
N LYS A 93 -6.65 15.74 0.66
CA LYS A 93 -7.48 15.62 -0.55
C LYS A 93 -7.65 14.16 -0.96
N LEU A 94 -6.59 13.36 -0.89
CA LEU A 94 -6.61 11.92 -1.18
C LEU A 94 -7.49 11.14 -0.20
N ARG A 95 -7.42 11.47 1.10
CA ARG A 95 -8.29 10.87 2.15
C ARG A 95 -9.78 11.14 1.97
N ARG A 96 -10.16 12.17 1.20
CA ARG A 96 -11.55 12.56 0.94
C ARG A 96 -12.09 12.02 -0.39
N ARG A 97 -11.30 11.23 -1.12
CA ARG A 97 -11.76 10.56 -2.34
C ARG A 97 -12.64 9.37 -2.01
N GLU A 98 -13.36 8.89 -3.01
CA GLU A 98 -14.16 7.68 -2.95
C GLU A 98 -13.66 6.70 -4.03
N PRO A 99 -12.94 5.61 -3.67
CA PRO A 99 -12.51 5.27 -2.31
C PRO A 99 -11.36 6.18 -1.81
N PRO A 100 -11.18 6.33 -0.48
CA PRO A 100 -10.06 7.08 0.08
C PRO A 100 -8.71 6.46 -0.27
N LEU A 101 -7.74 7.30 -0.65
CA LEU A 101 -6.35 6.87 -0.84
C LEU A 101 -5.47 7.38 0.30
N ILE A 102 -4.76 6.47 0.96
CA ILE A 102 -3.89 6.78 2.09
C ILE A 102 -2.43 6.60 1.64
N GLY A 103 -1.67 7.70 1.66
CA GLY A 103 -0.21 7.69 1.55
C GLY A 103 0.44 8.15 2.85
N ARG A 104 1.76 7.97 2.94
CA ARG A 104 2.57 8.56 4.01
C ARG A 104 3.26 9.83 3.52
N ILE A 105 3.63 10.71 4.44
CA ILE A 105 4.44 11.89 4.12
C ILE A 105 5.85 11.62 4.61
N GLU A 106 6.81 11.75 3.71
CA GLU A 106 8.23 11.51 3.95
C GLU A 106 9.02 12.49 3.09
N ASP A 107 10.04 13.14 3.66
CA ASP A 107 10.88 14.15 2.99
C ASP A 107 10.11 15.23 2.21
N GLY A 108 8.97 15.67 2.76
CA GLY A 108 8.16 16.70 2.13
C GLY A 108 7.39 16.24 0.89
N GLN A 109 7.19 14.93 0.69
CA GLN A 109 6.41 14.37 -0.40
C GLN A 109 5.38 13.37 0.11
N VAL A 110 4.29 13.18 -0.64
CA VAL A 110 3.37 12.07 -0.39
C VAL A 110 3.90 10.83 -1.10
N LEU A 111 4.11 9.75 -0.36
CA LEU A 111 4.54 8.46 -0.89
C LEU A 111 3.38 7.45 -0.85
N LEU A 112 3.21 6.73 -1.95
CA LEU A 112 2.32 5.58 -2.08
C LEU A 112 3.16 4.31 -2.16
N ASP A 113 2.90 3.37 -1.24
CA ASP A 113 3.62 2.09 -1.20
C ASP A 113 2.81 1.02 -1.96
N PRO A 114 3.33 0.50 -3.10
CA PRO A 114 2.63 -0.51 -3.90
C PRO A 114 2.50 -1.87 -3.19
N ARG A 115 3.21 -2.09 -2.07
CA ARG A 115 3.12 -3.35 -1.31
C ARG A 115 1.73 -3.58 -0.72
N THR A 116 1.04 -2.50 -0.36
CA THR A 116 -0.31 -2.54 0.21
C THR A 116 -1.41 -2.32 -0.83
N LEU A 117 -1.08 -2.40 -2.13
CA LEU A 117 -2.04 -2.32 -3.23
C LEU A 117 -2.13 -3.66 -3.95
N ALA A 118 -3.34 -4.13 -4.22
CA ALA A 118 -3.60 -5.23 -5.13
C ALA A 118 -3.43 -4.78 -6.59
N ASP A 119 -3.17 -5.74 -7.49
CA ASP A 119 -2.94 -5.46 -8.92
C ASP A 119 -4.14 -4.73 -9.59
N ALA A 120 -5.35 -5.01 -9.10
CA ALA A 120 -6.61 -4.41 -9.56
C ALA A 120 -6.87 -3.01 -8.96
N GLU A 121 -6.22 -2.65 -7.85
CA GLU A 121 -6.39 -1.35 -7.19
C GLU A 121 -5.46 -0.28 -7.78
N VAL A 122 -4.39 -0.68 -8.47
CA VAL A 122 -3.42 0.26 -9.08
C VAL A 122 -4.09 1.30 -9.99
N PRO A 123 -4.99 0.95 -10.93
CA PRO A 123 -5.66 1.94 -11.77
C PRO A 123 -6.59 2.89 -10.99
N LEU A 124 -7.26 2.37 -9.94
CA LEU A 124 -8.13 3.15 -9.07
C LEU A 124 -7.32 4.16 -8.26
N ALA A 125 -6.18 3.74 -7.69
CA ALA A 125 -5.26 4.62 -6.98
C ALA A 125 -4.71 5.73 -7.89
N ALA A 126 -4.29 5.39 -9.11
CA ALA A 126 -3.83 6.38 -10.08
C ALA A 126 -4.92 7.41 -10.41
N ALA A 127 -6.16 6.97 -10.64
CA ALA A 127 -7.28 7.86 -10.90
C ALA A 127 -7.60 8.79 -9.72
N ALA A 128 -7.55 8.26 -8.49
CA ALA A 128 -7.76 9.05 -7.28
C ALA A 128 -6.69 10.15 -7.11
N VAL A 129 -5.44 9.85 -7.47
CA VAL A 129 -4.36 10.85 -7.45
C VAL A 129 -4.58 11.94 -8.49
N ARG A 130 -4.85 11.59 -9.75
CA ARG A 130 -5.09 12.60 -10.80
C ARG A 130 -6.22 13.55 -10.41
N SER A 131 -7.35 13.00 -9.95
CA SER A 131 -8.49 13.80 -9.47
C SER A 131 -8.15 14.70 -8.28
N ALA A 132 -7.20 14.31 -7.42
CA ALA A 132 -6.76 15.13 -6.29
C ALA A 132 -5.77 16.23 -6.68
N LEU A 133 -5.01 16.05 -7.77
CA LEU A 133 -4.09 17.04 -8.32
C LEU A 133 -4.81 18.10 -9.14
N ASP A 134 -5.87 17.72 -9.86
CA ASP A 134 -6.67 18.62 -10.72
C ASP A 134 -7.64 19.52 -9.93
N ALA A 135 -7.92 19.18 -8.67
CA ALA A 135 -8.77 19.94 -7.75
C ALA A 135 -7.94 20.85 -6.82
#